data_AF-A0A371JQN4-F1
#
_entry.id   AF-A0A371JQN4-F1
#
_cell.length_a   1.000
_cell.length_b   1.000
_cell.length_c   1.000
_cell.angle_alpha   90.00
_cell.angle_beta   90.00
_cell.angle_gamma   90.00
#
_symmetry.space_group_name_H-M   'P 1'
#
loop_
_entity.id
_entity.type
_entity.pdbx_description
1 polymer ?
#
loop_
_entity_poly.entity_id
_entity_poly.type
_entity_poly.pdbx_seq_one_letter_code
_entity_poly.pdbx_strand_id
1 'polypeptide(L)'
;MKSSFKSDLQQEKRLTKLLDSYYKKYLVQYSFKRISSYKEQLQGIDLVLIHKGSQVEYFVDEKAQLDYINESLPTFALELFYEKNSVHKQGWLFDQRKKTQFYSLVTSIYSDEENVFTSCNITFVNRSKLIEHLNLLGLTSENLQNTIKENQEVHGKLILEQLHPRKEGYLFFSTQNKAEKPVNLILKLDYLIEIGVGKKFI
;
A
#
# COMPACT_ATOMS: atom_id res chain seq x y z
N MET A 1 16.16 11.93 -17.26
CA MET A 1 15.23 11.50 -16.20
C MET A 1 15.67 12.18 -14.90
N LYS A 2 15.07 13.33 -14.53
CA LYS A 2 15.41 14.02 -13.27
C LYS A 2 14.89 13.14 -12.12
N SER A 3 15.73 12.87 -11.12
CA SER A 3 15.42 11.99 -9.98
C SER A 3 14.15 12.46 -9.26
N SER A 4 13.02 11.76 -9.47
CA SER A 4 11.73 12.00 -8.81
C SER A 4 11.79 11.72 -7.30
N PHE A 5 12.75 10.90 -6.88
CA PHE A 5 12.91 10.43 -5.50
C PHE A 5 12.94 11.56 -4.46
N LYS A 6 13.63 12.67 -4.74
CA LYS A 6 13.71 13.80 -3.80
C LYS A 6 12.38 14.54 -3.69
N SER A 7 11.63 14.62 -4.79
CA SER A 7 10.28 15.20 -4.81
C SER A 7 9.32 14.31 -4.05
N ASP A 8 9.34 13.01 -4.32
CA ASP A 8 8.48 12.01 -3.67
C ASP A 8 8.68 12.01 -2.15
N LEU A 9 9.95 12.00 -1.70
CA LEU A 9 10.28 12.10 -0.28
C LEU A 9 9.80 13.42 0.38
N GLN A 10 9.79 14.53 -0.37
CA GLN A 10 9.25 15.79 0.14
C GLN A 10 7.74 15.75 0.26
N GLN A 11 7.04 15.15 -0.71
CA GLN A 11 5.59 14.98 -0.68
C GLN A 11 5.18 14.08 0.49
N GLU A 12 5.84 12.94 0.67
CA GLU A 12 5.59 12.04 1.81
C GLU A 12 5.71 12.78 3.15
N LYS A 13 6.79 13.54 3.35
CA LYS A 13 7.00 14.33 4.58
C LYS A 13 5.90 15.37 4.83
N ARG A 14 5.35 15.97 3.76
CA ARG A 14 4.23 16.92 3.89
C ARG A 14 2.96 16.19 4.31
N LEU A 15 2.69 15.04 3.68
CA LEU A 15 1.53 14.21 3.98
C LEU A 15 1.55 13.71 5.43
N THR A 16 2.73 13.34 5.96
CA THR A 16 2.90 12.91 7.36
C THR A 16 2.26 13.86 8.36
N LYS A 17 2.35 15.18 8.15
CA LYS A 17 1.75 16.19 9.06
C LYS A 17 0.22 16.04 9.13
N LEU A 18 -0.41 15.82 7.99
CA LEU A 18 -1.86 15.60 7.91
C LEU A 18 -2.23 14.28 8.59
N LEU A 19 -1.51 13.20 8.27
CA LEU A 19 -1.77 11.87 8.85
C LEU A 19 -1.62 11.87 10.38
N ASP A 20 -0.57 12.50 10.91
CA ASP A 20 -0.35 12.65 12.34
C ASP A 20 -1.50 13.40 13.02
N SER A 21 -2.04 14.43 12.36
CA SER A 21 -3.20 15.16 12.87
C SER A 21 -4.44 14.26 12.96
N TYR A 22 -4.66 13.40 11.97
CA TYR A 22 -5.79 12.46 11.94
C TYR A 22 -5.63 11.37 12.99
N TYR A 23 -4.46 10.75 13.08
CA TYR A 23 -4.20 9.74 14.11
C TYR A 23 -4.37 10.31 15.51
N LYS A 24 -3.79 11.49 15.79
CA LYS A 24 -3.93 12.14 17.10
C LYS A 24 -5.39 12.47 17.43
N LYS A 25 -6.16 12.92 16.44
CA LYS A 25 -7.55 13.35 16.63
C LYS A 25 -8.52 12.17 16.78
N TYR A 26 -8.39 11.14 15.95
CA TYR A 26 -9.42 10.11 15.81
C TYR A 26 -9.04 8.75 16.38
N LEU A 27 -7.75 8.41 16.57
CA LEU A 27 -7.34 7.16 17.24
C LEU A 27 -7.34 7.34 18.77
N VAL A 28 -8.50 7.67 19.36
CA VAL A 28 -8.59 8.02 20.79
C VAL A 28 -8.12 6.93 21.74
N GLN A 29 -8.26 5.65 21.36
CA GLN A 29 -7.83 4.48 22.15
C GLN A 29 -6.35 4.12 21.95
N TYR A 30 -5.64 4.81 21.06
CA TYR A 30 -4.25 4.52 20.74
C TYR A 30 -3.38 5.76 20.95
N SER A 31 -2.15 5.56 21.38
CA SER A 31 -1.06 6.49 21.09
C SER A 31 -0.30 5.98 19.86
N PHE A 32 0.56 6.81 19.29
CA PHE A 32 1.43 6.37 18.21
C PHE A 32 2.83 6.95 18.34
N LYS A 33 3.80 6.21 17.80
CA LYS A 33 5.21 6.60 17.72
C LYS A 33 5.66 6.48 16.28
N ARG A 34 6.24 7.55 15.73
CA ARG A 34 6.91 7.53 14.42
C ARG A 34 8.24 6.80 14.50
N ILE A 35 8.56 6.03 13.47
CA ILE A 35 9.84 5.34 13.33
C ILE A 35 10.74 6.13 12.39
N SER A 36 11.88 6.58 12.90
CA SER A 36 12.94 7.27 12.13
C SER A 36 14.12 6.35 11.80
N SER A 37 14.15 5.16 12.39
CA SER A 37 15.19 4.16 12.17
C SER A 37 15.09 3.61 10.75
N TYR A 38 16.11 3.90 9.93
CA TYR A 38 16.18 3.40 8.56
C TYR A 38 16.04 1.88 8.48
N LYS A 39 16.62 1.14 9.44
CA LYS A 39 16.53 -0.33 9.49
C LYS A 39 15.09 -0.80 9.69
N GLU A 40 14.32 -0.12 10.53
CA GLU A 40 12.92 -0.48 10.81
C GLU A 40 11.99 -0.03 9.68
N GLN A 41 12.25 1.13 9.06
CA GLN A 41 11.55 1.55 7.85
C GLN A 41 11.75 0.56 6.70
N LEU A 42 12.97 0.02 6.51
CA LEU A 42 13.22 -1.06 5.57
C LEU A 42 12.41 -2.33 5.87
N GLN A 43 12.02 -2.55 7.14
CA GLN A 43 11.12 -3.62 7.56
C GLN A 43 9.63 -3.27 7.36
N GLY A 44 9.31 -2.12 6.76
CA GLY A 44 7.93 -1.68 6.51
C GLY A 44 7.25 -1.18 7.78
N ILE A 45 7.93 -0.36 8.56
CA ILE A 45 7.38 0.24 9.77
C ILE A 45 7.63 1.75 9.73
N ASP A 46 6.58 2.51 9.46
CA ASP A 46 6.60 3.98 9.51
C ASP A 46 6.16 4.51 10.87
N LEU A 47 5.24 3.79 11.51
CA LEU A 47 4.79 4.09 12.86
C LEU A 47 4.35 2.82 13.61
N VAL A 48 4.33 2.95 14.93
CA VAL A 48 3.79 1.95 15.85
C VAL A 48 2.58 2.55 16.53
N LEU A 49 1.42 1.88 16.40
CA LEU A 49 0.23 2.19 17.19
C LEU A 49 0.28 1.39 18.48
N ILE A 50 0.00 2.05 19.61
CA ILE A 50 0.07 1.44 20.94
C ILE A 50 -1.30 1.62 21.59
N HIS A 51 -1.99 0.50 21.84
CA HIS A 51 -3.30 0.54 22.49
C HIS A 51 -3.16 1.00 23.94
N LYS A 52 -3.87 2.06 24.35
CA LYS A 52 -3.67 2.71 25.67
C LYS A 52 -4.01 1.82 26.87
N GLY A 53 -4.96 0.92 26.73
CA GLY A 53 -5.36 -0.03 27.79
C GLY A 53 -4.39 -1.21 27.91
N SER A 54 -4.40 -2.09 26.92
CA SER A 54 -3.59 -3.32 26.87
C SER A 54 -2.09 -3.14 26.60
N GLN A 55 -1.64 -1.96 26.17
CA GLN A 55 -0.26 -1.69 25.73
C GLN A 55 0.20 -2.55 24.53
N VAL A 56 -0.73 -3.18 23.81
CA VAL A 56 -0.41 -3.95 22.60
C VAL A 56 0.06 -3.00 21.50
N GLU A 57 1.17 -3.35 20.87
CA GLU A 57 1.76 -2.62 19.76
C GLU A 57 1.35 -3.22 18.41
N TYR A 58 1.13 -2.33 17.43
CA TYR A 58 0.84 -2.70 16.05
C TYR A 58 1.74 -1.94 15.09
N PHE A 59 2.46 -2.66 14.24
CA PHE A 59 3.37 -2.10 13.25
C PHE A 59 2.64 -1.72 11.97
N VAL A 60 2.73 -0.44 11.61
CA VAL A 60 2.00 0.16 10.50
C VAL A 60 2.97 0.68 9.44
N ASP A 61 2.67 0.35 8.18
CA ASP A 61 3.34 0.86 6.98
C ASP A 61 2.36 1.79 6.26
N GLU A 62 2.74 3.04 6.05
CA GLU A 62 1.94 4.00 5.31
C GLU A 62 2.21 3.85 3.81
N LYS A 63 1.15 3.79 3.02
CA LYS A 63 1.23 3.73 1.56
C LYS A 63 0.28 4.75 0.99
N ALA A 64 0.77 5.64 0.13
CA ALA A 64 -0.02 6.77 -0.37
C ALA A 64 -0.07 6.83 -1.89
N GLN A 65 -1.21 7.28 -2.43
CA GLN A 65 -1.41 7.53 -3.87
C GLN A 65 -0.96 8.94 -4.27
N LEU A 66 0.30 9.29 -4.02
CA LEU A 66 0.82 10.63 -4.29
C LEU A 66 0.85 11.00 -5.78
N ASP A 67 0.81 10.01 -6.68
CA ASP A 67 0.67 10.25 -8.12
C ASP A 67 -0.74 10.74 -8.52
N TYR A 68 -1.73 10.68 -7.62
CA TYR A 68 -3.15 10.96 -7.87
C TYR A 68 -3.69 12.06 -6.94
N ILE A 69 -2.88 13.10 -6.68
CA ILE A 69 -3.32 14.25 -5.88
C ILE A 69 -4.49 14.95 -6.60
N ASN A 70 -5.51 15.33 -5.82
CA ASN A 70 -6.80 15.87 -6.26
C ASN A 70 -7.66 14.89 -7.10
N GLU A 71 -7.30 13.61 -7.12
CA GLU A 71 -8.08 12.54 -7.71
C GLU A 71 -8.49 11.50 -6.66
N SER A 72 -9.71 10.96 -6.80
CA SER A 72 -10.22 9.91 -5.91
C SER A 72 -10.28 8.59 -6.66
N LEU A 73 -9.34 7.69 -6.35
CA LEU A 73 -9.33 6.34 -6.89
C LEU A 73 -9.98 5.35 -5.91
N PRO A 74 -10.88 4.46 -6.37
CA PRO A 74 -11.53 3.45 -5.54
C PRO A 74 -10.66 2.18 -5.37
N THR A 75 -9.37 2.26 -5.67
CA THR A 75 -8.44 1.12 -5.71
C THR A 75 -7.13 1.46 -5.05
N PHE A 76 -6.39 0.44 -4.63
CA PHE A 76 -4.98 0.58 -4.24
C PHE A 76 -4.10 -0.43 -4.97
N ALA A 77 -2.86 -0.05 -5.27
CA ALA A 77 -1.87 -0.92 -5.90
C ALA A 77 -0.99 -1.56 -4.82
N LEU A 78 -1.02 -2.90 -4.74
CA LEU A 78 -0.15 -3.66 -3.86
C LEU A 78 0.99 -4.30 -4.65
N GLU A 79 2.22 -3.90 -4.35
CA GLU A 79 3.39 -4.36 -5.12
C GLU A 79 3.67 -5.83 -4.83
N LEU A 80 3.65 -6.63 -5.90
CA LEU A 80 3.97 -8.05 -5.85
C LEU A 80 5.44 -8.27 -6.18
N PHE A 81 5.94 -7.62 -7.23
CA PHE A 81 7.30 -7.79 -7.73
C PHE A 81 7.78 -6.51 -8.44
N TYR A 82 9.10 -6.33 -8.49
CA TYR A 82 9.76 -5.29 -9.26
C TYR A 82 11.14 -5.75 -9.74
N GLU A 83 11.68 -5.11 -10.77
CA GLU A 83 13.03 -5.28 -11.25
C GLU A 83 13.98 -4.25 -10.62
N LYS A 84 15.15 -4.70 -10.20
CA LYS A 84 16.26 -3.81 -9.81
C LYS A 84 17.57 -4.39 -10.29
N ASN A 85 18.30 -3.62 -11.09
CA ASN A 85 19.54 -4.05 -11.75
C ASN A 85 19.33 -5.36 -12.54
N SER A 86 18.23 -5.45 -13.30
CA SER A 86 17.83 -6.62 -14.08
C SER A 86 17.57 -7.89 -13.26
N VAL A 87 17.36 -7.76 -11.95
CA VAL A 87 17.00 -8.86 -11.05
C VAL A 87 15.58 -8.65 -10.54
N HIS A 88 14.73 -9.66 -10.69
CA HIS A 88 13.40 -9.68 -10.08
C HIS A 88 13.52 -9.74 -8.55
N LYS A 89 12.79 -8.86 -7.89
CA LYS A 89 12.70 -8.74 -6.43
C LYS A 89 11.26 -8.89 -6.00
N GLN A 90 11.08 -9.46 -4.80
CA GLN A 90 9.79 -9.55 -4.14
C GLN A 90 9.35 -8.13 -3.71
N GLY A 91 8.14 -7.77 -4.12
CA GLY A 91 7.43 -6.58 -3.67
C GLY A 91 6.93 -6.72 -2.23
N TRP A 92 6.53 -5.60 -1.64
CA TRP A 92 6.32 -5.52 -0.19
C TRP A 92 5.14 -6.34 0.34
N LEU A 93 4.17 -6.77 -0.48
CA LEU A 93 3.02 -7.53 0.01
C LEU A 93 3.44 -8.89 0.58
N PHE A 94 4.18 -9.68 -0.19
CA PHE A 94 4.62 -11.04 0.17
C PHE A 94 6.05 -11.11 0.71
N ASP A 95 6.76 -10.00 0.86
CA ASP A 95 8.11 -9.98 1.44
C ASP A 95 8.08 -10.37 2.93
N GLN A 96 8.63 -11.55 3.25
CA GLN A 96 8.67 -12.11 4.61
C GLN A 96 9.58 -11.32 5.56
N ARG A 97 10.46 -10.46 5.03
CA ARG A 97 11.33 -9.59 5.85
C ARG A 97 10.56 -8.39 6.41
N LYS A 98 9.37 -8.10 5.87
CA LYS A 98 8.50 -7.03 6.35
C LYS A 98 7.79 -7.46 7.63
N LYS A 99 7.87 -6.60 8.63
CA LYS A 99 7.20 -6.76 9.93
C LYS A 99 5.83 -6.08 9.98
N THR A 100 5.44 -5.40 8.91
CA THR A 100 4.15 -4.73 8.77
C THR A 100 3.01 -5.66 9.14
N GLN A 101 2.15 -5.21 10.06
CA GLN A 101 0.90 -5.89 10.41
C GLN A 101 -0.30 -5.22 9.74
N PHE A 102 -0.26 -3.89 9.64
CA PHE A 102 -1.30 -3.11 8.98
C PHE A 102 -0.69 -2.17 7.94
N TYR A 103 -1.33 -2.06 6.79
CA TYR A 103 -1.11 -0.95 5.88
C TYR A 103 -2.07 0.18 6.23
N SER A 104 -1.57 1.42 6.28
CA SER A 104 -2.40 2.62 6.24
C SER A 104 -2.44 3.09 4.79
N LEU A 105 -3.49 2.70 4.06
CA LEU A 105 -3.66 3.04 2.65
C LEU A 105 -4.28 4.43 2.53
N VAL A 106 -3.48 5.40 2.09
CA VAL A 106 -3.85 6.80 1.96
C VAL A 106 -4.25 7.11 0.51
N THR A 107 -5.48 7.56 0.34
CA THR A 107 -6.12 7.79 -0.97
C THR A 107 -6.90 9.09 -0.95
N SER A 108 -7.40 9.54 -2.12
CA SER A 108 -8.20 10.77 -2.23
C SER A 108 -7.50 11.96 -1.57
N ILE A 109 -6.22 12.16 -1.88
CA ILE A 109 -5.36 13.16 -1.25
C ILE A 109 -5.62 14.50 -1.94
N TYR A 110 -6.12 15.48 -1.21
CA TYR A 110 -6.40 16.82 -1.74
C TYR A 110 -5.40 17.85 -1.23
N SER A 111 -5.06 18.80 -2.10
CA SER A 111 -4.19 19.94 -1.82
C SER A 111 -4.86 21.20 -2.35
N ASP A 112 -5.66 21.85 -1.51
CA ASP A 112 -6.37 23.09 -1.89
C ASP A 112 -5.50 24.34 -1.72
N GLU A 113 -4.36 24.20 -1.03
CA GLU A 113 -3.37 25.24 -0.81
C GLU A 113 -2.00 24.80 -1.35
N GLU A 114 -1.17 25.77 -1.71
CA GLU A 114 0.16 25.49 -2.25
C GLU A 114 1.02 24.74 -1.23
N ASN A 115 1.49 23.55 -1.61
CA ASN A 115 2.37 22.71 -0.79
C ASN A 115 1.74 22.17 0.52
N VAL A 116 0.40 22.20 0.66
CA VAL A 116 -0.30 21.72 1.85
C VAL A 116 -1.41 20.73 1.46
N PHE A 117 -1.30 19.50 1.97
CA PHE A 117 -2.39 18.54 1.89
C PHE A 117 -3.46 18.87 2.93
N THR A 118 -4.69 19.05 2.46
CA THR A 118 -5.83 19.52 3.26
C THR A 118 -6.73 18.36 3.71
N SER A 119 -6.87 17.33 2.88
CA SER A 119 -7.62 16.13 3.24
C SER A 119 -7.11 14.86 2.57
N CYS A 120 -7.43 13.71 3.17
CA CYS A 120 -7.24 12.40 2.58
C CYS A 120 -8.17 11.38 3.23
N ASN A 121 -8.39 10.25 2.55
CA ASN A 121 -9.02 9.07 3.13
C ASN A 121 -7.94 8.09 3.57
N ILE A 122 -8.22 7.36 4.66
CA ILE A 122 -7.32 6.33 5.18
C ILE A 122 -8.10 5.03 5.32
N THR A 123 -7.59 3.95 4.74
CA THR A 123 -8.09 2.59 4.96
C THR A 123 -7.01 1.75 5.60
N PHE A 124 -7.26 1.25 6.81
CA PHE A 124 -6.36 0.28 7.43
C PHE A 124 -6.63 -1.11 6.86
N VAL A 125 -5.58 -1.80 6.43
CA VAL A 125 -5.68 -3.17 5.90
C VAL A 125 -4.79 -4.08 6.72
N ASN A 126 -5.35 -5.14 7.28
CA ASN A 126 -4.59 -6.16 7.98
C ASN A 126 -3.87 -7.06 6.96
N ARG A 127 -2.54 -7.04 6.99
CA ARG A 127 -1.70 -7.75 6.01
C ARG A 127 -1.89 -9.25 6.07
N SER A 128 -1.91 -9.85 7.26
CA SER A 128 -2.01 -11.31 7.38
C SER A 128 -3.36 -11.80 6.91
N LYS A 129 -4.45 -11.10 7.27
CA LYS A 129 -5.80 -11.43 6.77
C LYS A 129 -5.91 -11.28 5.25
N LEU A 130 -5.29 -10.24 4.66
CA LEU A 130 -5.26 -10.09 3.22
C LEU A 130 -4.53 -11.26 2.54
N ILE A 131 -3.35 -11.63 3.04
CA ILE A 131 -2.59 -12.76 2.51
C ILE A 131 -3.36 -14.07 2.65
N GLU A 132 -3.99 -14.30 3.80
CA GLU A 132 -4.84 -15.47 4.05
C GLU A 132 -6.00 -15.53 3.05
N HIS A 133 -6.71 -14.42 2.84
CA HIS A 133 -7.78 -14.33 1.84
C HIS A 133 -7.30 -14.62 0.42
N LEU A 134 -6.16 -14.05 0.02
CA LEU A 134 -5.56 -14.32 -1.30
C LEU A 134 -5.18 -15.80 -1.44
N ASN A 135 -4.65 -16.43 -0.39
CA ASN A 135 -4.34 -17.85 -0.40
C ASN A 135 -5.61 -18.72 -0.55
N LEU A 136 -6.72 -18.35 0.10
CA LEU A 136 -8.01 -19.04 -0.06
C LEU A 136 -8.55 -18.97 -1.49
N LEU A 137 -8.27 -17.88 -2.20
CA LEU A 137 -8.59 -17.74 -3.62
C LEU A 137 -7.60 -18.49 -4.54
N GLY A 138 -6.55 -19.10 -4.00
CA GLY A 138 -5.46 -19.70 -4.79
C GLY A 138 -4.48 -18.67 -5.37
N LEU A 139 -4.55 -17.40 -4.97
CA LEU A 139 -3.63 -16.32 -5.35
C LEU A 139 -2.42 -16.27 -4.41
N THR A 140 -1.74 -17.41 -4.28
CA THR A 140 -0.51 -17.53 -3.49
C THR A 140 0.65 -16.77 -4.15
N SER A 141 1.70 -16.46 -3.38
CA SER A 141 2.92 -15.84 -3.93
C SER A 141 3.53 -16.64 -5.08
N GLU A 142 3.47 -17.98 -5.00
CA GLU A 142 4.00 -18.89 -6.04
C GLU A 142 3.14 -18.86 -7.30
N ASN A 143 1.82 -18.98 -7.15
CA ASN A 143 0.90 -18.97 -8.29
C ASN A 143 0.95 -17.63 -9.02
N LEU A 144 0.97 -16.52 -8.30
CA LEU A 144 1.14 -15.19 -8.87
C LEU A 144 2.48 -15.04 -9.57
N GLN A 145 3.57 -15.60 -9.02
CA GLN A 145 4.87 -15.58 -9.67
C GLN A 145 4.85 -16.36 -11.00
N ASN A 146 4.17 -17.50 -11.05
CA ASN A 146 4.03 -18.28 -12.29
C ASN A 146 3.20 -17.52 -13.33
N THR A 147 2.05 -16.96 -12.94
CA THR A 147 1.24 -16.11 -13.82
C THR A 147 2.05 -14.93 -14.38
N ILE A 148 2.89 -14.30 -13.56
CA ILE A 148 3.73 -13.18 -14.01
C ILE A 148 4.81 -13.64 -15.00
N LYS A 149 5.44 -14.79 -14.77
CA LYS A 149 6.43 -15.36 -15.70
C LYS A 149 5.83 -15.70 -17.06
N GLU A 150 4.59 -16.18 -17.09
CA GLU A 150 3.87 -16.48 -18.32
C GLU A 150 3.44 -15.22 -19.10
N ASN A 151 3.44 -14.06 -18.44
CA ASN A 151 2.93 -12.80 -18.97
C ASN A 151 3.97 -11.67 -18.95
N GLN A 152 5.27 -11.98 -19.06
CA GLN A 152 6.37 -11.00 -18.94
C GLN A 152 6.31 -9.88 -19.99
N GLU A 153 5.79 -10.17 -21.18
CA GLU A 153 5.66 -9.21 -22.27
C GLU A 153 4.40 -8.33 -22.18
N VAL A 154 3.52 -8.60 -21.21
CA VAL A 154 2.28 -7.84 -21.05
C VAL A 154 2.59 -6.46 -20.48
N HIS A 155 1.94 -5.45 -21.06
CA HIS A 155 1.82 -4.11 -20.48
C HIS A 155 0.36 -3.81 -20.16
N GLY A 156 0.10 -3.29 -18.97
CA GLY A 156 -1.25 -2.91 -18.53
C GLY A 156 -1.98 -4.01 -17.76
N LYS A 157 -3.31 -4.06 -17.93
CA LYS A 157 -4.22 -4.87 -17.12
C LYS A 157 -4.24 -6.33 -17.56
N LEU A 158 -4.06 -7.24 -16.60
CA LEU A 158 -4.31 -8.67 -16.74
C LEU A 158 -5.41 -9.10 -15.76
N ILE A 159 -6.44 -9.76 -16.27
CA ILE A 159 -7.58 -10.25 -15.47
C ILE A 159 -7.16 -11.56 -14.80
N LEU A 160 -7.48 -11.70 -13.51
CA LEU A 160 -7.36 -12.94 -12.77
C LEU A 160 -8.74 -13.60 -12.72
N GLU A 161 -8.85 -14.88 -13.05
CA GLU A 161 -10.14 -15.60 -13.03
C GLU A 161 -10.76 -15.64 -11.62
N GLN A 162 -9.90 -15.59 -10.60
CA GLN A 162 -10.26 -15.64 -9.18
C GLN A 162 -10.83 -14.30 -8.68
N LEU A 163 -10.73 -13.22 -9.46
CA LEU A 163 -11.18 -11.88 -9.05
C LEU A 163 -12.05 -11.22 -10.11
N HIS A 164 -13.21 -10.69 -9.69
CA HIS A 164 -14.03 -9.88 -10.58
C HIS A 164 -13.34 -8.54 -10.91
N PRO A 165 -12.97 -8.26 -12.17
CA PRO A 165 -12.03 -7.19 -12.52
C PRO A 165 -12.54 -5.76 -12.33
N ARG A 166 -13.84 -5.58 -12.04
CA ARG A 166 -14.44 -4.27 -11.73
C ARG A 166 -14.80 -4.10 -10.26
N LYS A 167 -15.00 -5.20 -9.53
CA LYS A 167 -15.50 -5.20 -8.15
C LYS A 167 -14.42 -5.54 -7.14
N GLU A 168 -13.44 -6.33 -7.53
CA GLU A 168 -12.49 -6.93 -6.60
C GLU A 168 -11.05 -6.53 -6.93
N GLY A 169 -10.55 -6.95 -8.10
CA GLY A 169 -9.17 -6.62 -8.47
C GLY A 169 -8.65 -7.25 -9.75
N TYR A 170 -7.40 -6.96 -10.07
CA TYR A 170 -6.68 -7.44 -11.25
C TYR A 170 -5.16 -7.22 -11.11
N LEU A 171 -4.35 -7.80 -11.98
CA LEU A 171 -2.92 -7.49 -12.06
C LEU A 171 -2.66 -6.34 -13.02
N PHE A 172 -1.68 -5.50 -12.69
CA PHE A 172 -1.22 -4.43 -13.56
C PHE A 172 0.29 -4.48 -13.75
N PHE A 173 0.72 -4.56 -15.00
CA PHE A 173 2.11 -4.67 -15.43
C PHE A 173 2.60 -3.31 -15.95
N SER A 174 3.54 -2.70 -15.23
CA SER A 174 4.11 -1.39 -15.59
C SER A 174 5.42 -1.51 -16.37
N THR A 175 5.48 -2.41 -17.35
CA THR A 175 6.70 -2.80 -18.09
C THR A 175 7.31 -1.69 -18.98
N GLN A 176 6.52 -0.71 -19.42
CA GLN A 176 6.98 0.32 -20.37
C GLN A 176 7.20 1.70 -19.72
N ASN A 177 6.56 1.96 -18.57
CA ASN A 177 6.47 3.32 -18.00
C ASN A 177 7.42 3.54 -16.82
N LYS A 178 7.98 2.47 -16.24
CA LYS A 178 8.84 2.55 -15.06
C LYS A 178 10.06 1.64 -15.20
N ALA A 179 11.22 2.10 -14.75
CA ALA A 179 12.49 1.37 -14.88
C ALA A 179 12.48 0.07 -14.07
N GLU A 180 11.78 0.07 -12.94
CA GLU A 180 11.59 -1.07 -12.06
C GLU A 180 10.50 -2.04 -12.51
N LYS A 181 9.83 -1.77 -13.64
CA LYS A 181 8.78 -2.62 -14.24
C LYS A 181 7.89 -3.36 -13.21
N PRO A 182 7.27 -2.63 -12.27
CA PRO A 182 6.61 -3.26 -11.15
C PRO A 182 5.34 -3.98 -11.63
N VAL A 183 5.05 -5.11 -10.99
CA VAL A 183 3.77 -5.81 -11.11
C VAL A 183 3.00 -5.63 -9.82
N ASN A 184 1.79 -5.09 -9.95
CA ASN A 184 0.94 -4.76 -8.82
C ASN A 184 -0.36 -5.57 -8.87
N LEU A 185 -0.81 -6.03 -7.71
CA LEU A 185 -2.18 -6.45 -7.51
C LEU A 185 -3.02 -5.21 -7.19
N ILE A 186 -3.90 -4.83 -8.11
CA ILE A 186 -4.82 -3.71 -7.91
C ILE A 186 -6.07 -4.26 -7.25
N LEU A 187 -6.38 -3.81 -6.04
CA LEU A 187 -7.58 -4.19 -5.30
C LEU A 187 -8.50 -2.99 -5.08
N LYS A 188 -9.81 -3.23 -5.11
CA LYS A 188 -10.84 -2.24 -4.79
C LYS A 188 -10.90 -2.05 -3.27
N LEU A 189 -10.97 -0.80 -2.82
CA LEU A 189 -11.02 -0.49 -1.38
C LEU A 189 -12.29 -1.04 -0.73
N ASP A 190 -13.43 -0.90 -1.41
CA ASP A 190 -14.71 -1.43 -0.91
C ASP A 190 -14.66 -2.95 -0.78
N TYR A 191 -14.04 -3.65 -1.73
CA TYR A 191 -13.84 -5.10 -1.65
C TYR A 191 -13.05 -5.49 -0.41
N LEU A 192 -11.92 -4.80 -0.13
CA LEU A 192 -11.12 -5.06 1.08
C LEU A 192 -11.94 -4.89 2.36
N ILE A 193 -12.84 -3.93 2.40
CA ILE A 193 -13.75 -3.70 3.53
C ILE A 193 -14.80 -4.81 3.61
N GLU A 194 -15.42 -5.16 2.48
CA GLU A 194 -16.46 -6.20 2.38
C GLU A 194 -15.98 -7.57 2.88
N ILE A 195 -14.76 -7.97 2.52
CA ILE A 195 -14.15 -9.24 2.98
C ILE A 195 -13.57 -9.17 4.40
N GLY A 196 -13.69 -8.03 5.09
CA GLY A 196 -13.28 -7.87 6.49
C GLY A 196 -11.76 -7.80 6.71
N VAL A 197 -10.96 -7.58 5.67
CA VAL A 197 -9.50 -7.35 5.79
C VAL A 197 -9.16 -5.87 5.94
N GLY A 198 -10.03 -4.99 5.46
CA GLY A 198 -9.90 -3.54 5.47
C GLY A 198 -10.93 -2.85 6.38
N LYS A 199 -10.59 -1.68 6.90
CA LYS A 199 -11.52 -0.79 7.59
C LYS A 199 -11.20 0.66 7.25
N LYS A 200 -12.20 1.38 6.73
CA LYS A 200 -12.09 2.82 6.52
C LYS A 200 -12.00 3.53 7.86
N PHE A 201 -11.02 4.44 7.98
CA PHE A 201 -10.73 5.21 9.19
C PHE A 201 -11.21 6.66 9.04
N ILE A 202 -10.82 7.31 7.94
CA ILE A 202 -11.25 8.65 7.51
C ILE A 202 -11.85 8.54 6.11
#